data_AF-A0A0F8YLP1-F1
#
_entry.id   AF-A0A0F8YLP1-F1
#
_cell.length_a   1.000
_cell.length_b   1.000
_cell.length_c   1.000
_cell.angle_alpha   90.00
_cell.angle_beta   90.00
_cell.angle_gamma   90.00
#
_symmetry.space_group_name_H-M   'P 1'
#
loop_
_entity.id
_entity.type
_entity.pdbx_description
1 polymer ?
#
loop_
_entity_poly.entity_id
_entity_poly.type
_entity_poly.pdbx_seq_one_letter_code
_entity_poly.pdbx_strand_id
1 'polypeptide(L)'
;PYEGASNAMLPLIATDVDQLYAKFLQTVHAPKNIWSVSPRNERWIEAAKPMEDYLTMLDHSLLDMKSVNEKVFLEMTKLGTGIYKTGWRFEQRNVKQYDENGQLVDAVKRVAFPYVDHVRLIDFLLPGYAYSIDPDAQGGAWWIAERMEIRPEKLRGWADAEEPWLPGMDKEGIKDVLGFVERNQKDYDTTIRHQQYEKRAFTVTPTDEDFDRDRQTQTSVSTGDPLFRKITLWEIHARYETQKNQFNDVVITYHMPTRRILRAILNPYDHGKRPYEVVRYFPGDGFYGIGVCEQKEVFQDLQSDLFNFTMDNILLVNSRGIVAREGGNILPGEPVYPWKIWFTQGDVGDEFDSFAMADIYPSLPQTYELLNAIGERRTSIGDLQLGNLQSLPSRTPATTTQALLEEGA
;
A
#
# COMPACT_ATOMS: atom_id res chain seq x y z
N PRO A 1 6.38 9.60 -31.61
CA PRO A 1 5.70 8.36 -32.07
C PRO A 1 4.91 8.61 -33.36
N TYR A 2 5.07 7.74 -34.37
CA TYR A 2 4.20 7.75 -35.55
C TYR A 2 2.84 7.13 -35.21
N GLU A 3 1.82 7.38 -36.03
CA GLU A 3 0.48 6.84 -35.81
C GLU A 3 0.52 5.30 -35.89
N GLY A 4 0.17 4.63 -34.79
CA GLY A 4 0.28 3.16 -34.65
C GLY A 4 1.57 2.64 -34.01
N ALA A 5 2.43 3.53 -33.47
CA ALA A 5 3.61 3.13 -32.69
C ALA A 5 3.23 2.34 -31.41
N SER A 6 4.11 1.43 -31.00
CA SER A 6 3.96 0.65 -29.77
C SER A 6 3.91 1.54 -28.53
N ASN A 7 3.00 1.23 -27.61
CA ASN A 7 2.86 1.90 -26.31
C ASN A 7 2.64 0.88 -25.19
N ALA A 8 3.58 -0.07 -25.09
CA ALA A 8 3.60 -1.06 -24.02
C ALA A 8 4.44 -0.53 -22.85
N MET A 9 3.97 -0.79 -21.62
CA MET A 9 4.71 -0.55 -20.38
C MET A 9 5.13 -1.88 -19.79
N LEU A 10 6.42 -2.05 -19.53
CA LEU A 10 6.97 -3.29 -18.96
C LEU A 10 6.85 -3.27 -17.43
N PRO A 11 6.20 -4.22 -16.75
CA PRO A 11 5.94 -4.11 -15.30
C PRO A 11 7.15 -4.47 -14.41
N LEU A 12 8.27 -3.77 -14.54
CA LEU A 12 9.51 -4.04 -13.79
C LEU A 12 9.35 -3.68 -12.32
N ILE A 13 8.77 -2.51 -12.03
CA ILE A 13 8.54 -2.03 -10.65
C ILE A 13 7.65 -3.01 -9.89
N ALA A 14 6.57 -3.50 -10.50
CA ALA A 14 5.65 -4.42 -9.85
C ALA A 14 6.34 -5.73 -9.45
N THR A 15 7.14 -6.29 -10.36
CA THR A 15 7.89 -7.53 -10.15
C THR A 15 8.85 -7.41 -8.95
N ASP A 16 9.59 -6.30 -8.86
CA ASP A 16 10.51 -6.05 -7.75
C ASP A 16 9.81 -5.82 -6.41
N VAL A 17 8.73 -5.02 -6.42
CA VAL A 17 7.95 -4.70 -5.21
C VAL A 17 7.38 -5.97 -4.60
N ASP A 18 6.79 -6.85 -5.42
CA ASP A 18 6.20 -8.11 -4.95
C ASP A 18 7.25 -9.03 -4.32
N GLN A 19 8.45 -9.09 -4.90
CA GLN A 19 9.55 -9.90 -4.37
C GLN A 19 10.11 -9.35 -3.06
N LEU A 20 10.36 -8.05 -2.99
CA LEU A 20 10.85 -7.41 -1.75
C LEU A 20 9.82 -7.52 -0.64
N TYR A 21 8.55 -7.31 -0.97
CA TYR A 21 7.45 -7.49 -0.04
C TYR A 21 7.38 -8.92 0.53
N ALA A 22 7.42 -9.94 -0.34
CA ALA A 22 7.42 -11.34 0.08
C ALA A 22 8.63 -11.68 0.97
N LYS A 23 9.81 -11.14 0.64
CA LYS A 23 11.02 -11.30 1.46
C LYS A 23 10.88 -10.66 2.83
N PHE A 24 10.40 -9.41 2.93
CA PHE A 24 10.22 -8.76 4.23
C PHE A 24 9.28 -9.54 5.13
N LEU A 25 8.16 -10.02 4.59
CA LEU A 25 7.23 -10.86 5.35
C LEU A 25 7.86 -12.18 5.78
N GLN A 26 8.58 -12.85 4.87
CA GLN A 26 9.25 -14.10 5.19
C GLN A 26 10.34 -13.88 6.24
N THR A 27 11.19 -12.87 6.13
CA THR A 27 12.27 -12.62 7.09
C THR A 27 11.74 -12.29 8.48
N VAL A 28 10.69 -11.45 8.58
CA VAL A 28 10.13 -11.01 9.86
C VAL A 28 9.25 -12.09 10.51
N HIS A 29 8.47 -12.84 9.72
CA HIS A 29 7.50 -13.82 10.23
C HIS A 29 7.89 -15.28 10.03
N ALA A 30 9.05 -15.61 9.45
CA ALA A 30 9.55 -16.99 9.40
C ALA A 30 9.94 -17.53 10.79
N PRO A 31 10.56 -16.74 11.69
CA PRO A 31 10.79 -17.19 13.06
C PRO A 31 9.46 -17.46 13.76
N LYS A 32 9.41 -18.54 14.54
CA LYS A 32 8.23 -18.87 15.37
C LYS A 32 7.94 -17.79 16.41
N ASN A 33 8.99 -17.14 16.91
CA ASN A 33 8.91 -16.05 17.86
C ASN A 33 9.46 -14.79 17.18
N ILE A 34 8.59 -13.79 16.97
CA ILE A 34 8.99 -12.48 16.45
C ILE A 34 9.78 -11.70 17.50
N TRP A 35 9.41 -11.88 18.77
CA TRP A 35 9.97 -11.14 19.90
C TRP A 35 11.08 -11.96 20.54
N SER A 36 12.24 -11.32 20.76
CA SER A 36 13.34 -11.88 21.54
C SER A 36 13.59 -10.99 22.76
N VAL A 37 13.58 -11.58 23.96
CA VAL A 37 13.78 -10.84 25.21
C VAL A 37 15.12 -11.25 25.82
N SER A 38 16.06 -10.31 25.86
CA SER A 38 17.36 -10.52 26.51
C SER A 38 17.42 -9.82 27.87
N PRO A 39 17.64 -10.54 28.98
CA PRO A 39 17.75 -9.92 30.31
C PRO A 39 19.05 -9.12 30.42
N ARG A 40 18.94 -7.83 30.78
CA ARG A 40 20.12 -6.98 31.04
C ARG A 40 20.70 -7.11 32.45
N ASN A 41 19.97 -7.74 33.37
CA ASN A 41 20.34 -7.90 34.77
C ASN A 41 19.95 -9.30 35.25
N GLU A 42 20.79 -9.90 36.09
CA GLU A 42 20.67 -11.27 36.60
C GLU A 42 19.32 -11.55 37.27
N ARG A 43 18.72 -10.55 37.92
CA ARG A 43 17.39 -10.68 38.57
C ARG A 43 16.26 -11.01 37.62
N TRP A 44 16.41 -10.72 36.33
CA TRP A 44 15.37 -10.90 35.32
C TRP A 44 15.61 -12.11 34.42
N ILE A 45 16.63 -12.92 34.69
CA ILE A 45 16.93 -14.13 33.89
C ILE A 45 15.74 -15.10 33.93
N GLU A 46 15.16 -15.32 35.11
CA GLU A 46 14.01 -16.23 35.26
C GLU A 46 12.73 -15.68 34.62
N ALA A 47 12.60 -14.36 34.55
CA ALA A 47 11.42 -13.68 33.99
C ALA A 47 11.49 -13.50 32.46
N ALA A 48 12.68 -13.61 31.86
CA ALA A 48 12.87 -13.34 30.43
C ALA A 48 12.07 -14.33 29.54
N LYS A 49 12.16 -15.62 29.84
CA LYS A 49 11.46 -16.65 29.05
C LYS A 49 9.93 -16.57 29.17
N PRO A 50 9.33 -16.45 30.38
CA PRO A 50 7.90 -16.19 30.50
C PRO A 50 7.43 -14.93 29.78
N MET A 51 8.27 -13.88 29.75
CA MET A 51 7.94 -12.64 29.03
C MET A 51 7.94 -12.86 27.51
N GLU A 52 8.91 -13.60 26.97
CA GLU A 52 8.95 -13.95 25.54
C GLU A 52 7.75 -14.80 25.12
N ASP A 53 7.39 -15.80 25.93
CA ASP A 53 6.22 -16.65 25.71
C ASP A 53 4.92 -15.82 25.76
N TYR A 54 4.83 -14.87 26.70
CA TYR A 54 3.69 -13.95 26.81
C TYR A 54 3.56 -13.02 25.60
N LEU A 55 4.66 -12.43 25.13
CA LEU A 55 4.66 -11.57 23.94
C LEU A 55 4.27 -12.34 22.69
N THR A 56 4.73 -13.59 22.56
CA THR A 56 4.36 -14.47 21.45
C THR A 56 2.87 -14.83 21.50
N MET A 57 2.33 -15.13 22.69
CA MET A 57 0.90 -15.34 22.88
C MET A 57 0.09 -14.08 22.54
N LEU A 58 0.57 -12.90 22.96
CA LEU A 58 -0.09 -11.62 22.72
C LEU A 58 -0.13 -11.29 21.23
N ASP A 59 0.95 -11.55 20.50
CA ASP A 59 1.01 -11.39 19.04
C ASP A 59 -0.04 -12.25 18.33
N HIS A 60 -0.04 -13.56 18.60
CA HIS A 60 -0.93 -14.52 17.92
C HIS A 60 -2.42 -14.35 18.29
N SER A 61 -2.73 -13.83 19.48
CA SER A 61 -4.11 -13.79 19.98
C SER A 61 -4.77 -12.42 19.85
N LEU A 62 -4.00 -11.32 19.92
CA LEU A 62 -4.55 -9.97 20.02
C LEU A 62 -4.03 -9.02 18.93
N LEU A 63 -2.71 -8.97 18.71
CA LEU A 63 -2.15 -7.98 17.79
C LEU A 63 -2.29 -8.36 16.32
N ASP A 64 -2.18 -9.66 15.99
CA ASP A 64 -2.14 -10.15 14.62
C ASP A 64 -1.16 -9.34 13.74
N MET A 65 0.11 -9.24 14.21
CA MET A 65 1.11 -8.39 13.57
C MET A 65 1.34 -8.75 12.11
N LYS A 66 1.08 -10.00 11.70
CA LYS A 66 1.21 -10.42 10.31
C LYS A 66 0.28 -9.59 9.39
N SER A 67 -1.00 -9.47 9.75
CA SER A 67 -1.95 -8.70 8.93
C SER A 67 -1.63 -7.21 8.87
N VAL A 68 -1.10 -6.66 9.96
CA VAL A 68 -0.69 -5.24 10.02
C VAL A 68 0.58 -5.01 9.19
N ASN A 69 1.59 -5.86 9.38
CA ASN A 69 2.87 -5.78 8.66
C ASN A 69 2.68 -6.01 7.15
N GLU A 70 1.74 -6.86 6.74
CA GLU A 70 1.35 -7.03 5.34
C GLU A 70 0.93 -5.71 4.69
N LYS A 71 0.26 -4.81 5.41
CA LYS A 71 -0.15 -3.50 4.90
C LYS A 71 1.01 -2.50 4.96
N VAL A 72 1.72 -2.46 6.10
CA VAL A 72 2.80 -1.49 6.34
C VAL A 72 4.01 -1.74 5.44
N PHE A 73 4.45 -2.99 5.29
CA PHE A 73 5.58 -3.32 4.41
C PHE A 73 5.27 -3.06 2.95
N LEU A 74 4.01 -3.26 2.52
CA LEU A 74 3.60 -2.93 1.16
C LEU A 74 3.69 -1.43 0.89
N GLU A 75 3.20 -0.61 1.82
CA GLU A 75 3.27 0.85 1.68
C GLU A 75 4.71 1.36 1.80
N MET A 76 5.49 0.81 2.75
CA MET A 76 6.91 1.08 2.89
C MET A 76 7.68 0.77 1.61
N THR A 77 7.43 -0.36 0.96
CA THR A 77 8.14 -0.76 -0.27
C THR A 77 7.74 0.11 -1.46
N LYS A 78 6.44 0.45 -1.57
CA LYS A 78 5.91 1.26 -2.68
C LYS A 78 6.23 2.76 -2.55
N LEU A 79 5.90 3.36 -1.41
CA LEU A 79 5.97 4.79 -1.15
C LEU A 79 7.20 5.20 -0.31
N GLY A 80 7.99 4.24 0.18
CA GLY A 80 9.18 4.50 0.99
C GLY A 80 8.92 4.68 2.48
N THR A 81 7.66 4.88 2.89
CA THR A 81 7.27 5.16 4.27
C THR A 81 6.00 4.40 4.64
N GLY A 82 6.01 3.72 5.78
CA GLY A 82 4.83 3.10 6.38
C GLY A 82 4.65 3.57 7.83
N ILE A 83 3.40 3.67 8.29
CA ILE A 83 3.08 4.21 9.62
C ILE A 83 2.25 3.18 10.39
N TYR A 84 2.73 2.82 11.57
CA TYR A 84 1.98 2.07 12.57
C TYR A 84 1.23 3.03 13.48
N LYS A 85 0.00 2.68 13.83
CA LYS A 85 -0.75 3.29 14.93
C LYS A 85 -0.85 2.29 16.06
N THR A 86 -0.46 2.70 17.26
CA THR A 86 -0.59 1.89 18.46
C THR A 86 -1.66 2.48 19.37
N GLY A 87 -2.40 1.65 20.07
CA GLY A 87 -3.37 2.15 21.02
C GLY A 87 -3.97 1.08 21.88
N TRP A 88 -4.91 1.50 22.72
CA TRP A 88 -5.66 0.62 23.59
C TRP A 88 -7.11 0.59 23.16
N ARG A 89 -7.65 -0.61 22.96
CA ARG A 89 -9.07 -0.83 22.72
C ARG A 89 -9.69 -1.36 24.00
N PHE A 90 -10.79 -0.73 24.40
CA PHE A 90 -11.57 -1.14 25.56
C PHE A 90 -12.85 -1.81 25.06
N GLU A 91 -13.02 -3.08 25.38
CA GLU A 91 -14.22 -3.86 25.05
C GLU A 91 -14.96 -4.23 26.34
N GLN A 92 -16.29 -4.09 26.30
CA GLN A 92 -17.17 -4.63 27.32
C GLN A 92 -17.55 -6.05 26.92
N ARG A 93 -17.12 -7.04 27.70
CA ARG A 93 -17.57 -8.42 27.52
C ARG A 93 -18.58 -8.74 28.61
N ASN A 94 -19.77 -9.20 28.19
CA ASN A 94 -20.73 -9.78 29.12
C ASN A 94 -20.19 -11.15 29.52
N VAL A 95 -19.68 -11.25 30.74
CA VAL A 95 -19.16 -12.48 31.32
C VAL A 95 -20.16 -12.94 32.36
N LYS A 96 -20.58 -14.19 32.27
CA LYS A 96 -21.41 -14.80 33.31
C LYS A 96 -20.53 -15.04 34.52
N GLN A 97 -20.80 -14.32 35.61
CA GLN A 97 -20.12 -14.47 36.88
C GLN A 97 -21.09 -15.10 37.88
N TYR A 98 -20.58 -15.98 38.73
CA TYR A 98 -21.36 -16.49 39.86
C TYR A 98 -21.36 -15.42 40.97
N ASP A 99 -22.55 -15.02 41.40
CA ASP A 99 -22.74 -14.17 42.57
C ASP A 99 -22.41 -14.96 43.86
N GLU A 100 -22.31 -14.28 45.02
CA GLU A 100 -22.04 -14.88 46.34
C GLU A 100 -23.07 -15.97 46.72
N ASN A 101 -24.26 -15.94 46.12
CA ASN A 101 -25.32 -16.92 46.29
C ASN A 101 -25.33 -18.06 45.23
N GLY A 102 -24.28 -18.16 44.40
CA GLY A 102 -24.12 -19.23 43.41
C GLY A 102 -25.03 -19.14 42.18
N GLN A 103 -25.71 -18.01 41.96
CA GLN A 103 -26.50 -17.77 40.76
C GLN A 103 -25.65 -17.12 39.65
N LEU A 104 -25.86 -17.53 38.40
CA LEU A 104 -25.22 -16.95 37.23
C LEU A 104 -25.83 -15.56 36.96
N VAL A 105 -25.07 -14.51 37.21
CA VAL A 105 -25.44 -13.13 36.87
C VAL A 105 -24.58 -12.69 35.69
N ASP A 106 -25.21 -12.02 34.71
CA ASP A 106 -24.49 -11.39 33.61
C ASP A 106 -23.73 -10.18 34.15
N ALA A 107 -22.42 -10.32 34.34
CA ALA A 107 -21.54 -9.25 34.78
C ALA A 107 -20.81 -8.66 33.57
N VAL A 108 -20.86 -7.34 33.42
CA VAL A 108 -20.13 -6.64 32.36
C VAL A 108 -18.66 -6.51 32.78
N LYS A 109 -17.79 -7.39 32.28
CA LYS A 109 -16.34 -7.31 32.53
C LYS A 109 -15.67 -6.44 31.48
N ARG A 110 -14.92 -5.45 31.94
CA ARG A 110 -14.11 -4.58 31.09
C ARG A 110 -12.80 -5.27 30.78
N VAL A 111 -12.47 -5.40 29.49
CA VAL A 111 -11.18 -5.93 29.04
C VAL A 111 -10.52 -4.86 28.18
N ALA A 112 -9.33 -4.43 28.57
CA ALA A 112 -8.46 -3.59 27.78
C ALA A 112 -7.47 -4.50 27.05
N PHE A 113 -7.29 -4.29 25.75
CA PHE A 113 -6.24 -4.96 24.99
C PHE A 113 -5.54 -3.96 24.08
N PRO A 114 -4.22 -4.11 23.89
CA PRO A 114 -3.47 -3.30 22.94
C PRO A 114 -3.90 -3.68 21.52
N TYR A 115 -3.88 -2.70 20.62
CA TYR A 115 -4.00 -2.93 19.19
C TYR A 115 -2.89 -2.18 18.47
N VAL A 116 -2.49 -2.74 17.33
CA VAL A 116 -1.63 -2.09 16.35
C VAL A 116 -2.41 -2.08 15.05
N ASP A 117 -2.42 -0.96 14.35
CA ASP A 117 -3.08 -0.80 13.05
C ASP A 117 -2.18 -0.06 12.08
N HIS A 118 -2.50 -0.12 10.81
CA HIS A 118 -1.82 0.58 9.74
C HIS A 118 -2.52 1.89 9.40
N VAL A 119 -1.76 2.97 9.28
CA VAL A 119 -2.27 4.26 8.78
C VAL A 119 -1.67 4.50 7.41
N ARG A 120 -2.55 4.67 6.41
CA ARG A 120 -2.13 5.03 5.05
C ARG A 120 -1.46 6.39 5.04
N LEU A 121 -0.35 6.50 4.33
CA LEU A 121 0.43 7.73 4.21
C LEU A 121 -0.40 8.89 3.64
N ILE A 122 -1.30 8.62 2.69
CA ILE A 122 -2.19 9.64 2.11
C ILE A 122 -3.20 10.22 3.11
N ASP A 123 -3.54 9.44 4.13
CA ASP A 123 -4.45 9.84 5.20
C ASP A 123 -3.71 10.51 6.36
N PHE A 124 -2.37 10.55 6.33
CA PHE A 124 -1.53 11.14 7.36
C PHE A 124 -0.93 12.49 6.93
N LEU A 125 -1.13 13.53 7.73
CA LEU A 125 -0.62 14.87 7.49
C LEU A 125 0.38 15.27 8.57
N LEU A 126 1.50 15.82 8.11
CA LEU A 126 2.52 16.44 8.94
C LEU A 126 2.94 17.80 8.38
N PRO A 127 3.43 18.72 9.23
CA PRO A 127 4.01 19.97 8.78
C PRO A 127 5.30 19.70 7.98
N GLY A 128 5.49 20.39 6.86
CA GLY A 128 6.60 20.12 5.92
C GLY A 128 8.01 20.35 6.47
N TYR A 129 8.16 20.99 7.64
CA TYR A 129 9.45 21.17 8.32
C TYR A 129 9.79 20.04 9.30
N ALA A 130 8.87 19.12 9.56
CA ALA A 130 9.07 18.07 10.55
C ALA A 130 9.78 16.85 9.97
N TYR A 131 10.74 16.33 10.74
CA TYR A 131 11.49 15.11 10.47
C TYR A 131 11.06 13.95 11.36
N SER A 132 10.40 14.24 12.48
CA SER A 132 9.91 13.26 13.45
C SER A 132 8.46 13.57 13.85
N ILE A 133 7.71 12.53 14.20
CA ILE A 133 6.34 12.64 14.70
C ILE A 133 6.32 13.24 16.11
N ASP A 134 7.24 12.77 16.95
CA ASP A 134 7.30 13.16 18.36
C ASP A 134 7.79 14.61 18.49
N PRO A 135 7.06 15.48 19.20
CA PRO A 135 7.40 16.90 19.29
C PRO A 135 8.65 17.16 20.14
N ASP A 136 9.02 16.22 21.02
CA ASP A 136 10.23 16.29 21.84
C ASP A 136 11.49 15.81 21.10
N ALA A 137 11.32 15.16 19.94
CA ALA A 137 12.45 14.72 19.12
C ALA A 137 13.03 15.89 18.32
N GLN A 138 14.29 15.75 17.90
CA GLN A 138 14.92 16.72 16.99
C GLN A 138 14.14 16.77 15.67
N GLY A 139 13.64 17.95 15.30
CA GLY A 139 12.76 18.11 14.14
C GLY A 139 11.34 17.59 14.36
N GLY A 140 10.88 17.52 15.60
CA GLY A 140 9.53 17.07 15.96
C GLY A 140 8.41 17.93 15.37
N ALA A 141 7.34 17.27 14.94
CA ALA A 141 6.14 17.91 14.45
C ALA A 141 5.35 18.56 15.59
N TRP A 142 5.00 19.84 15.47
CA TRP A 142 4.15 20.50 16.47
C TRP A 142 2.73 19.96 16.47
N TRP A 143 2.24 19.58 15.29
CA TRP A 143 0.97 18.91 15.11
C TRP A 143 1.12 17.82 14.06
N ILE A 144 0.27 16.81 14.15
CA ILE A 144 0.05 15.78 13.13
C ILE A 144 -1.45 15.57 13.00
N ALA A 145 -1.93 15.12 11.85
CA ALA A 145 -3.32 14.78 11.68
C ALA A 145 -3.49 13.49 10.88
N GLU A 146 -4.33 12.60 11.39
CA GLU A 146 -4.76 11.40 10.70
C GLU A 146 -6.21 11.58 10.23
N ARG A 147 -6.46 11.23 8.98
CA ARG A 147 -7.80 11.08 8.43
C ARG A 147 -8.33 9.70 8.78
N MET A 148 -9.45 9.68 9.47
CA MET A 148 -10.13 8.44 9.86
C MET A 148 -11.53 8.39 9.23
N GLU A 149 -11.84 7.27 8.60
CA GLU A 149 -13.15 7.03 8.00
C GLU A 149 -14.00 6.15 8.91
N ILE A 150 -15.14 6.67 9.35
CA ILE A 150 -16.00 5.98 10.33
C ILE A 150 -17.41 5.79 9.78
N ARG A 151 -17.98 4.62 10.05
CA ARG A 151 -19.39 4.34 9.75
C ARG A 151 -20.31 5.17 10.65
N PRO A 152 -21.42 5.72 10.14
CA PRO A 152 -22.38 6.48 10.93
C PRO A 152 -22.89 5.74 12.17
N GLU A 153 -23.07 4.42 12.08
CA GLU A 153 -23.48 3.58 13.21
C GLU A 153 -22.44 3.56 14.34
N LYS A 154 -21.16 3.45 13.98
CA LYS A 154 -20.06 3.49 14.95
C LYS A 154 -19.98 4.86 15.61
N LEU A 155 -20.20 5.94 14.86
CA LEU A 155 -20.26 7.30 15.41
C LEU A 155 -21.47 7.52 16.34
N ARG A 156 -22.62 6.89 16.05
CA ARG A 156 -23.78 6.86 16.97
C ARG A 156 -23.46 6.12 18.26
N GLY A 157 -22.84 4.94 18.13
CA GLY A 157 -22.31 4.21 19.29
C GLY A 157 -21.34 5.04 20.12
N TRP A 158 -20.64 6.01 19.50
CA TRP A 158 -19.79 6.94 20.23
C TRP A 158 -20.51 8.06 20.97
N ALA A 159 -21.70 8.45 20.52
CA ALA A 159 -22.54 9.39 21.26
C ALA A 159 -23.18 8.73 22.49
N ASP A 160 -23.51 7.44 22.38
CA ASP A 160 -24.26 6.69 23.40
C ASP A 160 -23.36 6.13 24.51
N ALA A 161 -22.07 5.94 24.24
CA ALA A 161 -21.18 5.37 25.23
C ALA A 161 -20.70 6.41 26.26
N GLU A 162 -20.85 6.06 27.53
CA GLU A 162 -20.56 6.94 28.69
C GLU A 162 -19.09 6.89 29.12
N GLU A 163 -18.65 7.94 29.83
CA GLU A 163 -17.32 8.01 30.45
C GLU A 163 -17.11 6.79 31.36
N PRO A 164 -16.01 6.02 31.21
CA PRO A 164 -14.65 6.46 30.86
C PRO A 164 -14.15 6.01 29.47
N TRP A 165 -15.04 5.52 28.60
CA TRP A 165 -14.69 4.77 27.38
C TRP A 165 -14.17 5.63 26.21
N LEU A 166 -14.68 6.86 26.05
CA LEU A 166 -14.06 7.92 25.26
C LEU A 166 -14.19 9.23 26.03
N PRO A 167 -13.14 9.67 26.75
CA PRO A 167 -13.20 10.91 27.49
C PRO A 167 -13.45 12.09 26.54
N GLY A 168 -14.32 13.02 26.95
CA GLY A 168 -14.47 14.32 26.32
C GLY A 168 -15.12 14.35 24.93
N MET A 169 -15.95 13.35 24.57
CA MET A 169 -16.77 13.41 23.35
C MET A 169 -17.97 14.35 23.53
N ASP A 170 -18.09 15.35 22.65
CA ASP A 170 -19.22 16.27 22.59
C ASP A 170 -20.46 15.59 21.96
N LYS A 171 -21.39 15.18 22.81
CA LYS A 171 -22.65 14.51 22.40
C LYS A 171 -23.50 15.39 21.48
N GLU A 172 -23.48 16.72 21.66
CA GLU A 172 -24.24 17.65 20.81
C GLU A 172 -23.55 17.82 19.45
N GLY A 173 -22.22 17.99 19.45
CA GLY A 173 -21.41 18.03 18.24
C GLY A 173 -21.56 16.77 17.38
N ILE A 174 -21.62 15.58 17.98
CA ILE A 174 -21.85 14.33 17.24
C ILE A 174 -23.24 14.32 16.60
N LYS A 175 -24.29 14.75 17.31
CA LYS A 175 -25.65 14.86 16.77
C LYS A 175 -25.73 15.86 15.62
N ASP A 176 -25.03 16.99 15.70
CA ASP A 176 -24.93 17.99 14.62
C ASP A 176 -24.25 17.39 13.37
N VAL A 177 -23.18 16.62 13.54
CA VAL A 177 -22.49 15.93 12.44
C VAL A 177 -23.39 14.88 11.80
N LEU A 178 -24.06 14.05 12.61
CA LEU A 178 -25.01 13.06 12.10
C LEU A 178 -26.17 13.74 11.35
N GLY A 179 -26.73 14.81 11.90
CA GLY A 179 -27.78 15.60 11.26
C GLY A 179 -27.31 16.32 9.98
N PHE A 180 -26.04 16.69 9.86
CA PHE A 180 -25.46 17.19 8.61
C PHE A 180 -25.35 16.09 7.55
N VAL A 181 -24.88 14.90 7.93
CA VAL A 181 -24.77 13.74 7.04
C VAL A 181 -26.15 13.33 6.53
N GLU A 182 -27.14 13.25 7.41
CA GLU A 182 -28.54 12.93 7.09
C GLU A 182 -29.21 14.01 6.23
N ARG A 183 -28.92 15.30 6.43
CA ARG A 183 -29.42 16.37 5.56
C ARG A 183 -28.86 16.25 4.14
N ASN A 184 -27.55 16.05 4.02
CA ASN A 184 -26.88 15.83 2.74
C ASN A 184 -27.30 14.50 2.06
N GLN A 185 -27.97 13.59 2.77
CA GLN A 185 -28.51 12.35 2.22
C GLN A 185 -29.71 12.60 1.29
N LYS A 186 -30.55 13.59 1.61
CA LYS A 186 -31.80 13.85 0.86
C LYS A 186 -31.56 14.41 -0.55
N ASP A 187 -30.45 15.12 -0.75
CA ASP A 187 -30.11 15.73 -2.06
C ASP A 187 -29.47 14.73 -3.05
N TYR A 188 -28.74 13.72 -2.56
CA TYR A 188 -28.10 12.70 -3.42
C TYR A 188 -29.03 11.52 -3.76
N ASP A 189 -29.87 11.08 -2.83
CA ASP A 189 -30.75 9.93 -3.06
C ASP A 189 -31.88 10.27 -4.06
N THR A 190 -32.31 11.53 -4.15
CA THR A 190 -33.27 12.00 -5.16
C THR A 190 -32.66 12.03 -6.56
N THR A 191 -31.42 12.49 -6.72
CA THR A 191 -30.74 12.57 -8.02
C THR A 191 -30.37 11.20 -8.59
N ILE A 192 -29.97 10.24 -7.75
CA ILE A 192 -29.66 8.87 -8.19
C ILE A 192 -30.92 8.08 -8.54
N ARG A 193 -32.02 8.22 -7.78
CA ARG A 193 -33.30 7.57 -8.11
C ARG A 193 -33.86 8.03 -9.45
N HIS A 194 -33.63 9.27 -9.84
CA HIS A 194 -34.00 9.77 -11.17
C HIS A 194 -33.11 9.24 -12.30
N GLN A 195 -31.84 8.91 -12.03
CA GLN A 195 -30.92 8.35 -13.03
C GLN A 195 -30.99 6.82 -13.15
N GLN A 196 -31.31 6.11 -12.07
CA GLN A 196 -31.35 4.65 -12.03
C GLN A 196 -32.61 4.04 -12.67
N TYR A 197 -33.67 4.83 -12.91
CA TYR A 197 -34.85 4.35 -13.63
C TYR A 197 -34.61 4.10 -15.14
N GLU A 198 -33.46 4.48 -15.70
CA GLU A 198 -33.14 4.28 -17.12
C GLU A 198 -32.01 3.28 -17.45
N LYS A 199 -31.35 2.62 -16.48
CA LYS A 199 -30.26 1.67 -16.80
C LYS A 199 -30.49 0.24 -16.30
N ARG A 200 -31.08 -0.52 -17.23
CA ARG A 200 -30.89 -1.94 -17.59
C ARG A 200 -30.27 -2.87 -16.52
N ALA A 201 -31.06 -3.89 -16.20
CA ALA A 201 -30.65 -5.15 -15.56
C ALA A 201 -29.42 -5.77 -16.26
N PHE A 202 -28.32 -5.86 -15.53
CA PHE A 202 -27.19 -6.71 -15.85
C PHE A 202 -26.75 -7.42 -14.56
N THR A 203 -27.02 -8.71 -14.47
CA THR A 203 -26.65 -9.57 -13.33
C THR A 203 -25.18 -9.97 -13.48
N VAL A 204 -24.31 -9.42 -12.63
CA VAL A 204 -22.89 -9.81 -12.56
C VAL A 204 -22.75 -10.97 -11.56
N THR A 205 -22.27 -12.11 -12.05
CA THR A 205 -21.83 -13.25 -11.21
C THR A 205 -20.48 -12.90 -10.58
N PRO A 206 -20.28 -13.03 -9.26
CA PRO A 206 -19.03 -12.63 -8.63
C PRO A 206 -17.96 -13.70 -8.82
N THR A 207 -16.86 -13.33 -9.46
CA THR A 207 -15.58 -14.07 -9.42
C THR A 207 -14.54 -13.24 -8.69
N ASP A 208 -13.91 -13.89 -7.71
CA ASP A 208 -12.59 -13.70 -7.09
C ASP A 208 -12.14 -12.34 -6.50
N GLU A 209 -11.87 -12.41 -5.20
CA GLU A 209 -10.83 -11.70 -4.42
C GLU A 209 -10.88 -10.16 -4.30
N ASP A 210 -11.83 -9.67 -3.49
CA ASP A 210 -11.75 -8.34 -2.89
C ASP A 210 -10.73 -8.32 -1.72
N PHE A 211 -9.66 -7.53 -1.88
CA PHE A 211 -8.56 -7.33 -0.92
C PHE A 211 -8.97 -6.60 0.38
N ASP A 212 -10.15 -5.97 0.40
CA ASP A 212 -10.62 -5.05 1.45
C ASP A 212 -11.50 -5.70 2.55
N ARG A 213 -11.58 -7.04 2.62
CA ARG A 213 -12.40 -7.71 3.64
C ARG A 213 -11.69 -7.78 4.99
N ASP A 214 -11.96 -6.79 5.83
CA ASP A 214 -11.77 -6.89 7.28
C ASP A 214 -12.50 -8.14 7.82
N ARG A 215 -11.75 -9.06 8.42
CA ARG A 215 -12.21 -10.38 8.89
C ARG A 215 -13.15 -10.36 10.10
N GLN A 216 -13.58 -9.19 10.59
CA GLN A 216 -14.27 -9.07 11.89
C GLN A 216 -15.77 -8.75 11.85
N THR A 217 -16.48 -8.88 10.73
CA THR A 217 -17.96 -8.82 10.80
C THR A 217 -18.61 -9.72 9.75
N GLN A 218 -18.79 -11.00 10.09
CA GLN A 218 -19.80 -11.83 9.44
C GLN A 218 -21.19 -11.35 9.86
N THR A 219 -21.68 -10.33 9.17
CA THR A 219 -23.11 -10.02 9.10
C THR A 219 -23.55 -10.28 7.68
N SER A 220 -24.55 -11.14 7.57
CA SER A 220 -25.22 -11.61 6.35
C SER A 220 -25.35 -10.52 5.29
N VAL A 221 -24.84 -10.83 4.09
CA VAL A 221 -24.97 -9.97 2.90
C VAL A 221 -26.45 -9.89 2.51
N SER A 222 -27.08 -8.81 2.92
CA SER A 222 -28.38 -8.37 2.40
C SER A 222 -28.16 -7.80 1.01
N THR A 223 -28.81 -8.40 0.01
CA THR A 223 -28.86 -7.95 -1.37
C THR A 223 -29.35 -6.50 -1.45
N GLY A 224 -28.43 -5.55 -1.71
CA GLY A 224 -28.76 -4.15 -2.01
C GLY A 224 -28.07 -3.08 -1.17
N ASP A 225 -26.83 -3.29 -0.69
CA ASP A 225 -26.15 -2.27 0.12
C ASP A 225 -25.58 -1.13 -0.74
N PRO A 226 -26.07 0.12 -0.62
CA PRO A 226 -25.44 1.25 -1.27
C PRO A 226 -24.09 1.50 -0.59
N LEU A 227 -22.99 1.54 -1.36
CA LEU A 227 -21.65 2.00 -0.98
C LEU A 227 -21.63 2.63 0.42
N PHE A 228 -21.27 1.84 1.45
CA PHE A 228 -21.40 2.25 2.85
C PHE A 228 -20.84 3.66 3.04
N ARG A 229 -21.72 4.63 3.32
CA ARG A 229 -21.33 6.04 3.42
C ARG A 229 -20.43 6.21 4.63
N LYS A 230 -19.17 6.55 4.40
CA LYS A 230 -18.19 6.80 5.46
C LYS A 230 -18.18 8.29 5.81
N ILE A 231 -18.05 8.59 7.10
CA ILE A 231 -17.85 9.95 7.63
C ILE A 231 -16.35 10.14 7.82
N THR A 232 -15.80 11.19 7.22
CA THR A 232 -14.39 11.55 7.36
C THR A 232 -14.21 12.43 8.59
N LEU A 233 -13.47 11.93 9.58
CA LEU A 233 -13.00 12.69 10.73
C LEU A 233 -11.50 12.88 10.66
N TRP A 234 -11.00 13.87 11.38
CA TRP A 234 -9.58 14.14 11.55
C TRP A 234 -9.21 13.95 13.01
N GLU A 235 -8.27 13.07 13.30
CA GLU A 235 -7.63 12.97 14.61
C GLU A 235 -6.33 13.76 14.57
N ILE A 236 -6.31 14.90 15.25
CA ILE A 236 -5.20 15.84 15.27
C ILE A 236 -4.50 15.70 16.62
N HIS A 237 -3.21 15.41 16.62
CA HIS A 237 -2.38 15.47 17.82
C HIS A 237 -1.56 16.74 17.74
N ALA A 238 -1.79 17.68 18.66
CA ALA A 238 -1.14 18.97 18.66
C ALA A 238 -0.54 19.29 20.02
N ARG A 239 0.67 19.85 20.02
CA ARG A 239 1.32 20.32 21.23
C ARG A 239 0.71 21.65 21.64
N TYR A 240 0.15 21.70 22.84
CA TYR A 240 -0.54 22.88 23.36
C TYR A 240 -0.10 23.22 24.77
N GLU A 241 0.02 24.51 25.05
CA GLU A 241 0.33 25.01 26.38
C GLU A 241 -0.91 24.86 27.28
N THR A 242 -0.94 23.82 28.10
CA THR A 242 -2.10 23.53 28.98
C THR A 242 -2.03 24.38 30.25
N GLN A 243 -0.83 24.66 30.73
CA GLN A 243 -0.53 25.56 31.85
C GLN A 243 0.67 26.42 31.48
N LYS A 244 0.83 27.57 32.15
CA LYS A 244 1.95 28.49 31.87
C LYS A 244 3.29 27.74 31.92
N ASN A 245 4.02 27.71 30.80
CA ASN A 245 5.27 26.99 30.57
C ASN A 245 5.19 25.45 30.61
N GLN A 246 4.00 24.84 30.54
CA GLN A 246 3.82 23.39 30.42
C GLN A 246 3.11 23.03 29.11
N PHE A 247 3.87 22.44 28.21
CA PHE A 247 3.37 21.94 26.93
C PHE A 247 3.04 20.46 27.03
N ASN A 248 1.76 20.12 26.81
CA ASN A 248 1.31 18.75 26.71
C ASN A 248 0.71 18.51 25.31
N ASP A 249 0.71 17.27 24.86
CA ASP A 249 0.03 16.89 23.64
C ASP A 249 -1.47 16.73 23.90
N VAL A 250 -2.28 17.36 23.04
CA VAL A 250 -3.74 17.29 23.05
C VAL A 250 -4.19 16.52 21.81
N VAL A 251 -5.10 15.57 22.01
CA VAL A 251 -5.75 14.81 20.95
C VAL A 251 -7.11 15.43 20.66
N ILE A 252 -7.28 15.92 19.43
CA ILE A 252 -8.47 16.61 18.96
C ILE A 252 -9.12 15.79 17.86
N THR A 253 -10.40 15.46 18.00
CA THR A 253 -11.19 14.88 16.90
C THR A 253 -12.01 15.98 16.25
N TYR A 254 -11.78 16.23 14.97
CA TYR A 254 -12.36 17.34 14.23
C TYR A 254 -13.11 16.86 12.98
N HIS A 255 -14.32 17.38 12.77
CA HIS A 255 -15.08 17.15 11.53
C HIS A 255 -15.03 18.40 10.65
N MET A 256 -14.31 18.30 9.53
CA MET A 256 -14.01 19.44 8.65
C MET A 256 -15.25 20.11 8.04
N PRO A 257 -16.26 19.37 7.51
CA PRO A 257 -17.43 19.99 6.88
C PRO A 257 -18.30 20.82 7.85
N THR A 258 -18.48 20.37 9.09
CA THR A 258 -19.30 21.10 10.08
C THR A 258 -18.47 22.08 10.93
N ARG A 259 -17.14 22.04 10.82
CA ARG A 259 -16.20 22.83 11.63
C ARG A 259 -16.40 22.64 13.13
N ARG A 260 -16.82 21.45 13.55
CA ARG A 260 -17.02 21.09 14.96
C ARG A 260 -15.87 20.23 15.46
N ILE A 261 -15.39 20.57 16.65
CA ILE A 261 -14.51 19.71 17.43
C ILE A 261 -15.41 18.75 18.20
N LEU A 262 -15.25 17.45 17.96
CA LEU A 262 -16.02 16.40 18.60
C LEU A 262 -15.36 15.93 19.90
N ARG A 263 -14.03 16.02 20.00
CA ARG A 263 -13.28 15.60 21.19
C ARG A 263 -12.04 16.46 21.34
N ALA A 264 -11.70 16.81 22.57
CA ALA A 264 -10.42 17.39 22.94
C ALA A 264 -9.98 16.81 24.29
N ILE A 265 -8.96 15.98 24.28
CA ILE A 265 -8.41 15.34 25.49
C ILE A 265 -6.91 15.54 25.56
N LEU A 266 -6.35 15.53 26.77
CA LEU A 266 -4.91 15.36 26.94
C LEU A 266 -4.50 13.96 26.47
N ASN A 267 -3.24 13.83 26.02
CA ASN A 267 -2.69 12.57 25.56
C ASN A 267 -3.04 11.43 26.54
N PRO A 268 -3.84 10.43 26.13
CA PRO A 268 -4.31 9.38 27.02
C PRO A 268 -3.23 8.33 27.33
N TYR A 269 -2.06 8.40 26.71
CA TYR A 269 -1.01 7.39 26.84
C TYR A 269 0.02 7.75 27.90
N ASP A 270 0.28 6.80 28.81
CA ASP A 270 1.25 6.97 29.91
C ASP A 270 2.68 7.22 29.44
N HIS A 271 3.04 6.78 28.23
CA HIS A 271 4.36 7.00 27.66
C HIS A 271 4.60 8.45 27.19
N GLY A 272 3.58 9.31 27.18
CA GLY A 272 3.69 10.73 26.83
C GLY A 272 3.94 11.02 25.34
N LYS A 273 4.42 10.04 24.57
CA LYS A 273 4.60 10.08 23.11
C LYS A 273 3.29 9.97 22.33
N ARG A 274 3.36 10.29 21.05
CA ARG A 274 2.22 10.12 20.12
C ARG A 274 2.08 8.65 19.73
N PRO A 275 0.86 8.18 19.41
CA PRO A 275 0.58 6.77 19.11
C PRO A 275 1.04 6.30 17.72
N TYR A 276 2.03 6.96 17.10
CA TYR A 276 2.45 6.62 15.74
C TYR A 276 3.93 6.29 15.69
N GLU A 277 4.25 5.17 15.03
CA GLU A 277 5.62 4.76 14.76
C GLU A 277 5.84 4.69 13.25
N VAL A 278 6.98 5.19 12.77
CA VAL A 278 7.28 5.28 11.33
C VAL A 278 8.35 4.28 10.96
N VAL A 279 8.13 3.58 9.86
CA VAL A 279 9.15 2.77 9.22
C VAL A 279 9.44 3.34 7.83
N ARG A 280 10.73 3.49 7.52
CA ARG A 280 11.22 4.00 6.24
C ARG A 280 11.99 2.88 5.56
N TYR A 281 11.75 2.68 4.27
CA TYR A 281 12.52 1.72 3.46
C TYR A 281 13.98 2.17 3.37
N PHE A 282 14.18 3.36 2.81
CA PHE A 282 15.48 4.03 2.79
C PHE A 282 15.33 5.41 3.46
N PRO A 283 16.13 5.73 4.49
CA PRO A 283 16.01 7.01 5.17
C PRO A 283 16.43 8.16 4.24
N GLY A 284 15.54 9.13 4.02
CA GLY A 284 15.86 10.40 3.38
C GLY A 284 16.20 11.49 4.39
N ASP A 285 16.49 12.69 3.88
CA ASP A 285 16.71 13.90 4.70
C ASP A 285 15.44 14.39 5.41
N GLY A 286 14.29 13.75 5.16
CA GLY A 286 12.95 14.15 5.57
C GLY A 286 12.24 13.20 6.53
N PHE A 287 10.95 13.47 6.76
CA PHE A 287 10.04 12.48 7.33
C PHE A 287 9.83 11.27 6.41
N TYR A 288 9.77 11.52 5.10
CA TYR A 288 9.52 10.52 4.08
C TYR A 288 10.81 9.78 3.72
N GLY A 289 10.71 8.47 3.60
CA GLY A 289 11.72 7.62 2.98
C GLY A 289 11.53 7.53 1.46
N ILE A 290 12.55 7.00 0.79
CA ILE A 290 12.54 6.76 -0.66
C ILE A 290 12.08 5.33 -0.91
N GLY A 291 11.03 5.14 -1.71
CA GLY A 291 10.48 3.83 -2.06
C GLY A 291 11.17 3.17 -3.26
N VAL A 292 10.87 1.89 -3.49
CA VAL A 292 11.38 1.14 -4.64
C VAL A 292 10.85 1.71 -5.95
N CYS A 293 9.58 2.12 -5.97
CA CYS A 293 8.95 2.72 -7.15
C CYS A 293 9.68 3.99 -7.61
N GLU A 294 10.04 4.87 -6.68
CA GLU A 294 10.79 6.11 -6.98
C GLU A 294 12.20 5.81 -7.49
N GLN A 295 12.87 4.80 -6.92
CA GLN A 295 14.20 4.41 -7.37
C GLN A 295 14.20 3.77 -8.77
N LYS A 296 13.10 3.10 -9.15
CA LYS A 296 12.97 2.39 -10.41
C LYS A 296 12.21 3.13 -11.52
N GLU A 297 11.59 4.27 -11.24
CA GLU A 297 10.82 5.06 -12.22
C GLU A 297 11.63 5.33 -13.51
N VAL A 298 12.87 5.82 -13.36
CA VAL A 298 13.73 6.11 -14.51
C VAL A 298 14.04 4.86 -15.34
N PHE A 299 14.22 3.70 -14.69
CA PHE A 299 14.51 2.44 -15.40
C PHE A 299 13.26 1.87 -16.07
N GLN A 300 12.10 2.00 -15.43
CA GLN A 300 10.80 1.60 -15.95
C GLN A 300 10.46 2.34 -17.23
N ASP A 301 10.59 3.67 -17.22
CA ASP A 301 10.28 4.51 -18.38
C ASP A 301 11.26 4.23 -19.51
N LEU A 302 12.55 4.23 -19.20
CA LEU A 302 13.59 4.05 -20.22
C LEU A 302 13.53 2.66 -20.87
N GLN A 303 13.27 1.60 -20.10
CA GLN A 303 13.10 0.26 -20.67
C GLN A 303 11.81 0.12 -21.47
N SER A 304 10.72 0.74 -21.03
CA SER A 304 9.46 0.74 -21.78
C SER A 304 9.61 1.48 -23.11
N ASP A 305 10.30 2.62 -23.12
CA ASP A 305 10.62 3.38 -24.32
C ASP A 305 11.50 2.59 -25.29
N LEU A 306 12.60 1.99 -24.80
CA LEU A 306 13.47 1.15 -25.63
C LEU A 306 12.75 -0.07 -26.21
N PHE A 307 11.86 -0.67 -25.42
CA PHE A 307 11.03 -1.78 -25.88
C PHE A 307 10.11 -1.34 -27.01
N ASN A 308 9.44 -0.19 -26.86
CA ASN A 308 8.58 0.37 -27.88
C ASN A 308 9.35 0.72 -29.16
N PHE A 309 10.53 1.34 -29.06
CA PHE A 309 11.39 1.61 -30.21
C PHE A 309 11.85 0.34 -30.92
N THR A 310 12.11 -0.73 -30.17
CA THR A 310 12.50 -2.02 -30.72
C THR A 310 11.34 -2.67 -31.47
N MET A 311 10.13 -2.64 -30.91
CA MET A 311 8.92 -3.17 -31.54
C MET A 311 8.58 -2.40 -32.82
N ASP A 312 8.69 -1.08 -32.78
CA ASP A 312 8.51 -0.21 -33.94
C ASP A 312 9.54 -0.52 -35.04
N ASN A 313 10.80 -0.72 -34.67
CA ASN A 313 11.85 -1.08 -35.61
C ASN A 313 11.60 -2.46 -36.25
N ILE A 314 11.16 -3.46 -35.47
CA ILE A 314 10.77 -4.77 -36.01
C ILE A 314 9.63 -4.62 -37.03
N LEU A 315 8.64 -3.78 -36.74
CA LEU A 315 7.55 -3.50 -37.68
C LEU A 315 8.06 -2.85 -38.98
N LEU A 316 8.97 -1.89 -38.88
CA LEU A 316 9.57 -1.18 -40.03
C LEU A 316 10.47 -2.09 -40.88
N VAL A 317 11.25 -2.98 -40.24
CA VAL A 317 12.09 -3.97 -40.94
C VAL A 317 11.23 -4.98 -41.71
N ASN A 318 10.10 -5.38 -41.12
CA ASN A 318 9.14 -6.27 -41.78
C ASN A 318 8.36 -5.59 -42.91
N SER A 319 8.27 -4.24 -42.92
CA SER A 319 7.58 -3.46 -43.96
C SER A 319 8.57 -2.88 -44.98
N ARG A 320 9.22 -3.77 -45.74
CA ARG A 320 10.15 -3.36 -46.80
C ARG A 320 9.42 -2.58 -47.90
N GLY A 321 9.93 -1.39 -48.21
CA GLY A 321 9.51 -0.62 -49.36
C GLY A 321 10.17 -1.15 -50.63
N ILE A 322 9.47 -1.09 -51.75
CA ILE A 322 10.02 -1.36 -53.08
C ILE A 322 10.13 -0.02 -53.80
N VAL A 323 11.33 0.31 -54.26
CA VAL A 323 11.58 1.48 -55.09
C VAL A 323 11.69 0.99 -56.53
N ALA A 324 10.89 1.59 -57.40
CA ALA A 324 10.90 1.31 -58.83
C ALA A 324 11.17 2.59 -59.61
N ARG A 325 11.90 2.46 -60.71
CA ARG A 325 12.23 3.59 -61.60
C ARG A 325 10.99 4.15 -62.29
N GLU A 326 10.88 5.48 -62.37
CA GLU A 326 9.80 6.16 -63.10
C GLU A 326 9.86 5.78 -64.60
N GLY A 327 8.77 5.18 -65.11
CA GLY A 327 8.70 4.58 -66.44
C GLY A 327 8.82 3.04 -66.49
N GLY A 328 9.03 2.38 -65.34
CA GLY A 328 8.93 0.93 -65.23
C GLY A 328 7.52 0.42 -65.54
N ASN A 329 7.40 -0.78 -66.11
CA ASN A 329 6.12 -1.36 -66.55
C ASN A 329 5.26 -1.91 -65.38
N ILE A 330 5.18 -1.17 -64.28
CA ILE A 330 4.45 -1.53 -63.05
C ILE A 330 3.27 -0.58 -62.90
N LEU A 331 2.07 -1.14 -62.84
CA LEU A 331 0.86 -0.35 -62.61
C LEU A 331 0.72 -0.01 -61.11
N PRO A 332 0.20 1.17 -60.75
CA PRO A 332 -0.10 1.49 -59.36
C PRO A 332 -1.06 0.44 -58.76
N GLY A 333 -0.63 -0.24 -57.67
CA GLY A 333 -1.44 -1.24 -56.97
C GLY A 333 -1.34 -2.68 -57.50
N GLU A 334 -0.36 -2.99 -58.34
CA GLU A 334 -0.19 -4.35 -58.88
C GLU A 334 0.18 -5.36 -57.78
N PRO A 335 -0.57 -6.47 -57.59
CA PRO A 335 -0.32 -7.41 -56.51
C PRO A 335 1.00 -8.16 -56.73
N VAL A 336 1.78 -8.29 -55.65
CA VAL A 336 3.02 -9.07 -55.60
C VAL A 336 2.71 -10.43 -54.97
N TYR A 337 3.00 -11.52 -55.69
CA TYR A 337 2.84 -12.89 -55.20
C TYR A 337 4.01 -13.76 -55.69
N PRO A 338 4.32 -14.87 -55.00
CA PRO A 338 5.40 -15.76 -55.39
C PRO A 338 5.22 -16.27 -56.83
N TRP A 339 6.31 -16.36 -57.60
CA TRP A 339 6.35 -16.80 -59.01
C TRP A 339 5.77 -15.83 -60.06
N LYS A 340 5.48 -14.58 -59.68
CA LYS A 340 5.17 -13.56 -60.67
C LYS A 340 6.43 -13.18 -61.47
N ILE A 341 6.34 -13.29 -62.79
CA ILE A 341 7.41 -12.93 -63.71
C ILE A 341 7.26 -11.46 -64.10
N TRP A 342 8.30 -10.66 -63.85
CA TRP A 342 8.35 -9.26 -64.24
C TRP A 342 9.25 -9.08 -65.46
N PHE A 343 8.79 -8.31 -66.43
CA PHE A 343 9.56 -8.00 -67.63
C PHE A 343 10.23 -6.64 -67.45
N THR A 344 11.57 -6.65 -67.32
CA THR A 344 12.43 -5.46 -67.18
C THR A 344 13.06 -5.10 -68.51
N GLN A 345 13.29 -3.81 -68.77
CA GLN A 345 13.92 -3.35 -70.03
C GLN A 345 15.45 -3.23 -69.92
N GLY A 346 16.00 -3.34 -68.71
CA GLY A 346 17.42 -3.32 -68.38
C GLY A 346 17.80 -4.29 -67.25
N ASP A 347 18.93 -4.01 -66.60
CA ASP A 347 19.44 -4.81 -65.47
C ASP A 347 18.50 -4.66 -64.26
N VAL A 348 18.21 -5.77 -63.59
CA VAL A 348 17.18 -5.85 -62.54
C VAL A 348 17.58 -4.99 -61.33
N GLY A 349 18.87 -4.89 -61.03
CA GLY A 349 19.39 -4.10 -59.91
C GLY A 349 19.27 -2.59 -60.06
N ASP A 350 19.14 -2.08 -61.30
CA ASP A 350 18.97 -0.65 -61.58
C ASP A 350 17.48 -0.24 -61.68
N GLU A 351 16.58 -1.21 -61.86
CA GLU A 351 15.13 -0.99 -62.01
C GLU A 351 14.34 -1.28 -60.74
N PHE A 352 14.82 -2.20 -59.91
CA PHE A 352 14.19 -2.62 -58.66
C PHE A 352 15.20 -2.60 -57.52
N ASP A 353 14.89 -1.84 -56.49
CA ASP A 353 15.62 -1.90 -55.23
C ASP A 353 14.66 -2.00 -54.05
N SER A 354 15.07 -2.71 -53.00
CA SER A 354 14.33 -2.76 -51.75
C SER A 354 14.87 -1.69 -50.81
N PHE A 355 14.03 -0.73 -50.44
CA PHE A 355 14.38 0.24 -49.42
C PHE A 355 14.02 -0.30 -48.04
N ALA A 356 15.04 -0.55 -47.23
CA ALA A 356 14.86 -0.85 -45.81
C ALA A 356 14.60 0.44 -45.04
N MET A 357 13.43 0.56 -44.42
CA MET A 357 13.06 1.74 -43.63
C MET A 357 13.75 1.80 -42.27
N ALA A 358 14.23 0.65 -41.77
CA ALA A 358 14.95 0.54 -40.52
C ALA A 358 15.88 -0.69 -40.54
N ASP A 359 16.74 -0.80 -39.52
CA ASP A 359 17.66 -1.92 -39.33
C ASP A 359 17.66 -2.37 -37.87
N ILE A 360 17.77 -3.68 -37.64
CA ILE A 360 17.79 -4.25 -36.29
C ILE A 360 19.20 -4.10 -35.73
N TYR A 361 19.41 -3.07 -34.93
CA TYR A 361 20.70 -2.84 -34.28
C TYR A 361 21.03 -3.93 -33.25
N PRO A 362 22.12 -4.70 -33.42
CA PRO A 362 22.50 -5.76 -32.48
C PRO A 362 22.87 -5.26 -31.08
N SER A 363 23.17 -3.97 -30.93
CA SER A 363 23.51 -3.33 -29.65
C SER A 363 22.30 -3.00 -28.77
N LEU A 364 21.08 -3.00 -29.31
CA LEU A 364 19.88 -2.68 -28.53
C LEU A 364 19.59 -3.73 -27.44
N PRO A 365 19.62 -5.05 -27.71
CA PRO A 365 19.53 -6.07 -26.66
C PRO A 365 20.59 -5.93 -25.57
N GLN A 366 21.85 -5.62 -25.95
CA GLN A 366 22.93 -5.41 -24.98
C GLN A 366 22.68 -4.21 -24.07
N THR A 367 22.06 -3.15 -24.61
CA THR A 367 21.68 -1.98 -23.83
C THR A 367 20.55 -2.30 -22.87
N TYR A 368 19.56 -3.10 -23.30
CA TYR A 368 18.46 -3.58 -22.46
C TYR A 368 18.96 -4.43 -21.28
N GLU A 369 19.91 -5.34 -21.51
CA GLU A 369 20.54 -6.13 -20.45
C GLU A 369 21.34 -5.25 -19.47
N LEU A 370 22.09 -4.27 -19.97
CA LEU A 370 22.83 -3.34 -19.12
C LEU A 370 21.91 -2.54 -18.21
N LEU A 371 20.77 -2.08 -18.72
CA LEU A 371 19.79 -1.32 -17.95
C LEU A 371 19.10 -2.17 -16.88
N ASN A 372 18.80 -3.43 -17.19
CA ASN A 372 18.31 -4.37 -16.19
C ASN A 372 19.35 -4.60 -15.10
N ALA A 373 20.61 -4.85 -15.45
CA ALA A 373 21.67 -5.06 -14.49
C ALA A 373 21.91 -3.84 -13.57
N ILE A 374 21.81 -2.61 -14.10
CA ILE A 374 21.91 -1.40 -13.28
C ILE A 374 20.67 -1.24 -12.38
N GLY A 375 19.47 -1.50 -12.92
CA GLY A 375 18.22 -1.44 -12.16
C GLY A 375 18.17 -2.43 -11.00
N GLU A 376 18.61 -3.67 -11.22
CA GLU A 376 18.72 -4.72 -10.19
C GLU A 376 19.76 -4.38 -9.12
N ARG A 377 20.92 -3.82 -9.50
CA ARG A 377 21.92 -3.35 -8.53
C ARG A 377 21.40 -2.21 -7.67
N ARG A 378 20.48 -1.38 -8.18
CA ARG A 378 19.88 -0.30 -7.41
C ARG A 378 18.93 -0.81 -6.34
N THR A 379 18.13 -1.83 -6.66
CA THR A 379 17.17 -2.44 -5.71
C THR A 379 17.79 -3.58 -4.88
N SER A 380 19.06 -3.90 -5.12
CA SER A 380 19.80 -4.99 -4.48
C SER A 380 19.16 -6.37 -4.64
N ILE A 381 18.27 -6.54 -5.63
CA ILE A 381 17.69 -7.84 -5.98
C ILE A 381 18.68 -8.51 -6.94
N GLY A 382 19.47 -9.45 -6.42
CA GLY A 382 20.36 -10.27 -7.26
C GLY A 382 19.65 -11.47 -7.92
N ASP A 383 20.23 -12.03 -8.99
CA ASP A 383 19.74 -13.25 -9.68
C ASP A 383 19.52 -14.46 -8.76
N LEU A 384 20.39 -14.63 -7.75
CA LEU A 384 20.26 -15.70 -6.76
C LEU A 384 19.03 -15.51 -5.87
N GLN A 385 18.67 -14.25 -5.66
CA GLN A 385 17.56 -13.78 -4.85
C GLN A 385 16.23 -13.77 -5.62
N LEU A 386 16.29 -13.83 -6.96
CA LEU A 386 15.17 -14.00 -7.91
C LEU A 386 14.75 -15.47 -8.08
N GLY A 387 15.40 -16.40 -7.38
CA GLY A 387 15.07 -17.82 -7.45
C GLY A 387 15.62 -18.53 -8.69
N ASN A 388 16.55 -17.92 -9.43
CA ASN A 388 17.25 -18.58 -10.53
C ASN A 388 18.29 -19.58 -9.98
N LEU A 389 17.81 -20.70 -9.46
CA LEU A 389 18.61 -21.80 -8.89
C LEU A 389 19.39 -22.59 -9.96
N GLN A 390 19.31 -22.23 -11.25
CA GLN A 390 20.01 -22.96 -12.33
C GLN A 390 21.53 -22.82 -12.28
N SER A 391 22.08 -21.80 -11.60
CA SER A 391 23.52 -21.62 -11.42
C SER A 391 24.08 -22.22 -10.13
N LEU A 392 23.23 -22.81 -9.27
CA LEU A 392 23.66 -23.43 -8.03
C LEU A 392 23.83 -24.95 -8.20
N PRO A 393 24.97 -25.54 -7.79
CA PRO A 393 25.14 -26.98 -7.81
C PRO A 393 24.09 -27.62 -6.91
N SER A 394 23.46 -28.71 -7.36
CA SER A 394 22.17 -29.26 -6.87
C SER A 394 22.09 -29.71 -5.40
N ARG A 395 23.08 -29.39 -4.57
CA ARG A 395 23.14 -29.70 -3.14
C ARG A 395 23.82 -28.55 -2.37
N THR A 396 23.15 -27.41 -2.25
CA THR A 396 23.49 -26.44 -1.19
C THR A 396 22.85 -26.91 0.13
N PRO A 397 23.64 -27.13 1.20
CA PRO A 397 23.10 -27.47 2.50
C PRO A 397 22.27 -26.30 3.05
N ALA A 398 21.19 -26.61 3.77
CA ALA A 398 20.22 -25.64 4.29
C ALA A 398 20.84 -24.52 5.17
N THR A 399 22.02 -24.76 5.73
CA THR A 399 22.80 -23.76 6.47
C THR A 399 23.39 -22.68 5.57
N THR A 400 23.75 -22.99 4.33
CA THR A 400 24.28 -21.99 3.39
C THR A 400 23.14 -21.10 2.86
N THR A 401 21.94 -21.64 2.66
CA THR A 401 20.75 -20.84 2.31
C THR A 401 20.29 -19.94 3.46
N GLN A 402 20.42 -20.39 4.71
CA GLN A 402 20.15 -19.54 5.88
C GLN A 402 21.19 -18.42 6.04
N ALA A 403 22.48 -18.73 5.90
CA ALA A 403 23.55 -17.73 5.95
C ALA A 403 23.41 -16.67 4.84
N LEU A 404 22.97 -17.05 3.63
CA LEU A 404 22.73 -16.13 2.53
C LEU A 404 21.46 -15.27 2.70
N LEU A 405 20.47 -15.74 3.44
CA LEU A 405 19.31 -14.94 3.85
C LEU A 405 19.67 -13.95 4.98
N GLU A 406 20.60 -14.33 5.86
CA GLU A 406 21.17 -13.43 6.88
C GLU A 406 22.10 -12.37 6.27
N GLU A 407 22.79 -12.67 5.16
CA GLU A 407 23.67 -11.72 4.46
C GLU A 407 22.89 -10.73 3.54
N GLY A 408 21.61 -11.02 3.27
CA GLY A 408 20.71 -10.18 2.46
C GLY A 408 19.75 -9.29 3.26
N ALA A 409 19.85 -9.29 4.59
CA ALA A 409 19.16 -8.38 5.51
C ALA A 409 20.12 -7.26 5.95
#